data_AF-A0A2V8HMY9-F1
#
_entry.id   AF-A0A2V8HMY9-F1
#
_cell.length_a   1.000
_cell.length_b   1.000
_cell.length_c   1.000
_cell.angle_alpha   90.00
_cell.angle_beta   90.00
_cell.angle_gamma   90.00
#
_symmetry.space_group_name_H-M   'P 1'
#
loop_
_entity.id
_entity.type
_entity.pdbx_description
1 polymer ?
#
loop_
_entity_poly.entity_id
_entity_poly.type
_entity_poly.pdbx_seq_one_letter_code
_entity_poly.pdbx_strand_id
1 'polypeptide(L)' 'MNTLRPIDSCANFVMMNTGGPGVEIIEHFRKNNVAIAPSIPGFDKFVRVSLGTPAEMSEFWRVWDLMPPRKMSM' A
#
# COMPACT_ATOMS: atom_id res chain seq x y z
N MET A 1 9.36 -8.15 -13.73
CA MET A 1 8.99 -7.01 -12.86
C MET A 1 7.48 -6.90 -12.93
N ASN A 2 6.77 -7.29 -11.87
CA ASN A 2 5.32 -7.26 -11.88
C ASN A 2 4.91 -5.85 -11.40
N THR A 3 4.50 -5.00 -12.33
CA THR A 3 4.19 -3.58 -12.10
C THR A 3 3.07 -3.41 -11.08
N LEU A 4 3.30 -2.60 -10.05
CA LEU A 4 2.26 -2.11 -9.16
C LEU A 4 1.18 -1.43 -10.00
N ARG A 5 -0.07 -1.91 -9.92
CA ARG A 5 -1.20 -1.34 -10.65
C ARG A 5 -2.17 -0.68 -9.67
N PRO A 6 -2.01 0.63 -9.41
CA PRO A 6 -3.03 1.38 -8.67
C PRO A 6 -4.28 1.58 -9.54
N ILE A 7 -5.41 1.88 -8.89
CA ILE A 7 -6.57 2.46 -9.56
C ILE A 7 -6.25 3.92 -9.87
N ASP A 8 -6.61 4.39 -11.08
CA ASP A 8 -6.48 5.79 -11.45
C ASP A 8 -7.16 6.69 -10.41
N SER A 9 -6.45 7.74 -9.99
CA SER A 9 -6.93 8.65 -8.96
C SER A 9 -6.72 10.09 -9.37
N CYS A 10 -7.81 10.86 -9.33
CA CYS A 10 -7.80 12.32 -9.43
C CYS A 10 -7.93 12.98 -8.05
N ALA A 11 -7.56 12.29 -6.98
CA ALA A 11 -7.65 12.74 -5.59
C ALA A 11 -6.26 12.76 -4.91
N ASN A 12 -6.21 13.12 -3.63
CA ASN A 12 -4.98 13.11 -2.81
C ASN A 12 -4.69 11.73 -2.18
N PHE A 13 -5.15 10.65 -2.78
CA PHE A 13 -4.86 9.28 -2.35
C PHE A 13 -4.93 8.32 -3.53
N VAL A 14 -4.29 7.15 -3.43
CA VAL A 14 -4.37 6.08 -4.41
C VAL A 14 -4.83 4.78 -3.76
N MET A 15 -5.59 3.97 -4.50
CA MET A 15 -5.90 2.59 -4.11
C MET A 15 -4.89 1.67 -4.79
N MET A 16 -4.03 1.01 -3.99
CA MET A 16 -2.99 0.13 -4.50
C MET A 16 -3.37 -1.33 -4.31
N ASN A 17 -3.33 -2.12 -5.39
CA ASN A 17 -3.44 -3.57 -5.29
C ASN A 17 -2.16 -4.13 -4.66
N THR A 18 -2.32 -4.97 -3.64
CA THR A 18 -1.22 -5.47 -2.82
C THR A 18 -0.76 -6.87 -3.23
N GLY A 19 -1.47 -7.53 -4.16
CA GLY A 19 -1.23 -8.91 -4.57
C GLY A 19 -1.58 -9.96 -3.50
N GLY A 20 -2.18 -9.56 -2.39
CA GLY A 20 -2.56 -10.39 -1.23
C GLY A 20 -3.54 -9.65 -0.31
N PRO A 21 -3.74 -10.09 0.94
CA PRO A 21 -4.60 -9.38 1.88
C PRO A 21 -4.03 -7.99 2.23
N GLY A 22 -4.81 -6.93 2.01
CA GLY A 22 -4.41 -5.55 2.32
C GLY A 22 -4.14 -5.33 3.81
N VAL A 23 -4.80 -6.08 4.68
CA VAL A 23 -4.58 -6.04 6.15
C VAL A 23 -3.14 -6.36 6.53
N GLU A 24 -2.48 -7.29 5.84
CA GLU A 24 -1.07 -7.62 6.09
C GLU A 24 -0.16 -6.45 5.75
N ILE A 25 -0.50 -5.67 4.72
CA ILE A 25 0.22 -4.45 4.35
C ILE A 25 0.02 -3.38 5.42
N ILE A 26 -1.21 -3.17 5.86
CA ILE A 26 -1.52 -2.19 6.91
C ILE A 26 -0.74 -2.50 8.19
N GLU A 27 -0.69 -3.77 8.60
CA GLU A 27 0.09 -4.19 9.77
C GLU A 27 1.61 -4.03 9.56
N HIS A 28 2.12 -4.36 8.37
CA HIS A 28 3.54 -4.17 8.03
C HIS A 28 3.94 -2.69 8.14
N PHE A 29 3.14 -1.80 7.56
CA PHE A 29 3.36 -0.35 7.61
C PHE A 29 3.30 0.17 9.04
N ARG A 30 2.28 -0.25 9.81
CA ARG A 30 2.14 0.11 11.23
C ARG A 30 3.36 -0.30 12.06
N LYS A 31 3.89 -1.50 11.85
CA LYS A 31 5.12 -2.00 12.53
C LYS A 31 6.36 -1.18 12.20
N ASN A 32 6.37 -0.49 11.07
CA ASN A 32 7.46 0.38 10.63
C ASN A 32 7.18 1.87 10.90
N ASN A 33 6.23 2.19 11.78
CA ASN A 33 5.83 3.56 12.15
C ASN A 33 5.33 4.42 10.99
N VAL A 34 4.76 3.81 9.95
CA VAL A 34 4.06 4.51 8.88
C VAL A 34 2.59 4.15 8.92
N ALA A 35 1.72 5.15 9.05
CA ALA A 35 0.29 4.94 9.04
C ALA A 35 -0.26 5.03 7.62
N ILE A 36 -0.94 3.98 7.17
CA ILE A 36 -1.82 4.02 6.00
C ILE A 36 -3.28 3.85 6.43
N ALA A 37 -4.22 4.06 5.53
CA ALA A 37 -5.64 3.98 5.85
C ALA A 37 -6.03 2.58 6.38
N PRO A 38 -7.07 2.49 7.24
CA PRO A 38 -7.62 1.21 7.66
C PRO A 38 -8.21 0.43 6.48
N SER A 39 -8.51 -0.85 6.69
CA SER A 39 -9.16 -1.69 5.69
C SER A 39 -10.53 -1.15 5.31
N ILE A 40 -10.89 -1.31 4.04
CA ILE A 40 -12.17 -0.88 3.49
C ILE A 40 -12.94 -2.14 3.07
N PRO A 41 -14.15 -2.40 3.61
CA PRO A 41 -14.95 -3.55 3.23
C PRO A 41 -15.16 -3.62 1.71
N GLY A 42 -14.96 -4.81 1.11
CA GLY A 42 -15.06 -5.03 -0.34
C GLY A 42 -13.77 -4.71 -1.12
N PHE A 43 -12.73 -4.21 -0.45
CA PHE A 43 -11.42 -3.90 -1.03
C PHE A 43 -10.30 -4.72 -0.37
N ASP A 44 -10.55 -6.00 -0.11
CA ASP A 44 -9.69 -6.84 0.73
C ASP A 44 -8.26 -7.04 0.19
N LYS A 45 -8.05 -6.81 -1.12
CA LYS A 45 -6.74 -6.88 -1.81
C LYS A 45 -6.11 -5.51 -2.09
N PHE A 46 -6.69 -4.45 -1.55
CA PHE A 46 -6.24 -3.09 -1.78
C PHE A 46 -5.94 -2.37 -0.47
N VAL A 47 -5.07 -1.36 -0.57
CA VAL A 47 -4.87 -0.36 0.48
C VAL A 47 -5.05 1.03 -0.08
N ARG A 48 -5.62 1.93 0.73
CA ARG A 48 -5.69 3.36 0.41
C ARG A 48 -4.48 4.07 0.99
N VAL A 49 -3.67 4.66 0.12
CA VAL A 49 -2.47 5.43 0.50
C VAL A 49 -2.73 6.90 0.21
N SER A 50 -2.75 7.73 1.25
CA SER A 50 -2.81 9.18 1.08
C SER A 50 -1.48 9.69 0.51
N LEU A 51 -1.54 10.65 -0.42
CA LEU A 51 -0.37 11.32 -0.98
C LEU A 51 0.03 12.47 -0.05
N GLY A 52 1.04 12.22 0.77
CA GLY A 52 1.62 13.20 1.68
C GLY A 52 2.69 14.07 1.03
N THR A 53 3.58 14.59 1.86
CA THR A 53 4.79 15.30 1.43
C THR A 53 5.78 14.36 0.74
N PRO A 54 6.74 14.88 -0.05
CA PRO A 54 7.77 14.05 -0.68
C PRO A 54 8.60 13.21 0.30
N ALA A 55 8.86 13.73 1.52
CA ALA A 55 9.59 13.00 2.55
C ALA A 55 8.78 11.82 3.10
N GLU A 56 7.49 12.04 3.39
CA GLU A 56 6.57 10.97 3.81
C GLU A 56 6.41 9.91 2.73
N MET A 57 6.32 10.32 1.44
CA MET A 57 6.23 9.37 0.33
C MET A 57 7.53 8.58 0.14
N SER A 58 8.69 9.18 0.42
CA SER A 58 9.97 8.46 0.40
C SER A 58 10.02 7.39 1.49
N GLU A 59 9.55 7.72 2.69
CA GLU A 59 9.47 6.76 3.80
C GLU A 59 8.46 5.64 3.53
N PHE A 60 7.32 5.97 2.89
CA PHE A 60 6.37 4.97 2.40
C PHE A 60 7.05 3.96 1.48
N TRP A 61 7.81 4.41 0.48
CA TRP A 61 8.51 3.53 -0.45
C TRP A 61 9.61 2.72 0.22
N ARG A 62 10.38 3.33 1.14
CA ARG A 62 11.37 2.62 1.95
C ARG A 62 10.74 1.44 2.70
N VAL A 63 9.59 1.64 3.33
CA VAL A 63 8.86 0.59 4.04
C VAL A 63 8.25 -0.45 3.09
N TRP A 64 7.76 -0.01 1.92
CA TRP A 64 7.26 -0.89 0.86
C TRP A 64 8.33 -1.90 0.42
N ASP A 65 9.57 -1.43 0.23
CA ASP A 65 10.70 -2.26 -0.23
C ASP A 65 11.18 -3.28 0.83
N LEU A 66 10.83 -3.08 2.11
CA LEU A 66 11.11 -4.06 3.17
C LEU A 66 10.16 -5.26 3.18
N MET A 67 9.11 -5.25 2.34
CA MET A 67 8.18 -6.37 2.30
C MET A 67 8.85 -7.64 1.76
N PRO A 68 8.54 -8.81 2.34
CA PRO A 68 9.06 -10.07 1.82
C PRO A 68 8.58 -10.29 0.38
N PRO A 69 9.35 -11.02 -0.46
CA PRO A 69 8.95 -11.34 -1.82
C PRO A 69 7.57 -12.00 -1.84
N ARG A 70 6.58 -11.33 -2.43
CA ARG A 70 5.21 -11.84 -2.51
C ARG A 70 4.98 -12.46 -3.89
N LYS A 71 4.50 -13.71 -3.93
CA LYS A 71 3.88 -14.24 -5.14
C LYS A 71 2.52 -13.56 -5.28
N MET A 72 2.37 -12.64 -6.22
CA MET A 72 1.05 -12.13 -6.56
C MET A 72 0.22 -13.28 -7.11
N SER A 73 -0.85 -13.67 -6.42
CA SER A 73 -1.87 -14.53 -7.03
C SER A 73 -2.56 -13.74 -8.13
N MET A 74 -2.56 -14.28 -9.35
CA MET A 74 -3.40 -13.80 -10.45
C MET A 74 -4.87 -13.76 -10.04
#